data_AF-A0A940NQS3-F1
#
_entry.id   AF-A0A940NQS3-F1
#
_cell.length_a   1.000
_cell.length_b   1.000
_cell.length_c   1.000
_cell.angle_alpha   90.00
_cell.angle_beta   90.00
_cell.angle_gamma   90.00
#
_symmetry.space_group_name_H-M   'P 1'
#
loop_
_entity.id
_entity.type
_entity.pdbx_description
1 polymer ?
#
loop_
_entity_poly.entity_id
_entity_poly.type
_entity_poly.pdbx_seq_one_letter_code
_entity_poly.pdbx_strand_id
1 'polypeptide(L)'
;GSRMAVQQYLAERFLGVQDAVVPYEPTALNGVTLDASETGAVCEPEDPERGGEIRYALFLREQQALYFDIYTDHGTALHDPNSGACDITINGVTVQTEHPQNNHNGLVFLGACEGMTVVSITVHRAFSCESFGLFGMKTAPLAEAMEQADGAALQYQKGVYSAECDCDAPKTLILSAAFDEGFTAEVNGQPAKVYRVNSCQTAVRVPEGHSRVVMRFRVQGLYAGILLGLCGMTGLFLYLLLRRHLPDAVCTAGYRSGEMLLRLSYAAILLLVYLLPTAICIIQSVLV
;
A
#
# COMPACT_ATOMS: atom_id res chain seq x y z
N GLY A 1 -13.89 -2.11 9.10
CA GLY A 1 -13.91 -0.96 10.03
C GLY A 1 -13.16 0.18 9.38
N SER A 2 -13.57 1.42 9.65
CA SER A 2 -12.95 2.61 9.08
C SER A 2 -11.44 2.66 9.32
N ARG A 3 -10.70 3.38 8.46
CA ARG A 3 -9.26 3.56 8.64
C ARG A 3 -8.92 4.22 9.97
N MET A 4 -9.78 5.12 10.45
CA MET A 4 -9.69 5.71 11.78
C MET A 4 -9.69 4.66 12.90
N ALA A 5 -10.64 3.71 12.86
CA ALA A 5 -10.73 2.63 13.83
C ALA A 5 -9.50 1.72 13.80
N VAL A 6 -8.94 1.46 12.60
CA VAL A 6 -7.69 0.69 12.45
C VAL A 6 -6.51 1.45 13.07
N GLN A 7 -6.39 2.77 12.85
CA GLN A 7 -5.33 3.58 13.45
C GLN A 7 -5.43 3.58 14.98
N GLN A 8 -6.64 3.72 15.54
CA GLN A 8 -6.86 3.62 16.98
C GLN A 8 -6.48 2.24 17.52
N TYR A 9 -6.88 1.17 16.83
CA TYR A 9 -6.52 -0.20 17.19
C TYR A 9 -5.01 -0.40 17.22
N LEU A 10 -4.28 0.11 16.22
CA LEU A 10 -2.82 0.00 16.17
C LEU A 10 -2.15 0.81 17.29
N ALA A 11 -2.61 2.02 17.57
CA ALA A 11 -2.08 2.85 18.66
C ALA A 11 -2.26 2.15 20.03
N GLU A 12 -3.43 1.58 20.28
CA GLU A 12 -3.69 0.85 21.53
C GLU A 12 -2.84 -0.43 21.63
N ARG A 13 -2.76 -1.21 20.54
CA ARG A 13 -2.06 -2.50 20.56
C ARG A 13 -0.54 -2.39 20.57
N PHE A 14 0.01 -1.36 19.94
CA PHE A 14 1.47 -1.20 19.82
C PHE A 14 2.04 -0.28 20.86
N LEU A 15 1.32 0.79 21.21
CA LEU A 15 1.83 1.85 22.06
C LEU A 15 1.07 1.95 23.40
N GLY A 16 -0.02 1.19 23.58
CA GLY A 16 -0.86 1.28 24.77
C GLY A 16 -1.63 2.61 24.87
N VAL A 17 -1.64 3.42 23.81
CA VAL A 17 -2.27 4.76 23.83
C VAL A 17 -3.74 4.63 23.46
N GLN A 18 -4.59 4.84 24.45
CA GLN A 18 -6.04 4.98 24.26
C GLN A 18 -6.37 6.39 23.77
N ASP A 19 -7.45 6.50 23.00
CA ASP A 19 -7.96 7.78 22.46
C ASP A 19 -6.90 8.61 21.72
N ALA A 20 -5.96 7.94 21.04
CA ALA A 20 -4.93 8.56 20.23
C ALA A 20 -5.52 9.21 18.97
N VAL A 21 -6.59 8.62 18.45
CA VAL A 21 -7.33 9.05 17.26
C VAL A 21 -8.71 9.52 17.71
N VAL A 22 -9.01 10.79 17.45
CA VAL A 22 -10.27 11.43 17.83
C VAL A 22 -11.08 11.71 16.56
N PRO A 23 -12.18 10.98 16.29
CA PRO A 23 -13.06 11.29 15.17
C PRO A 23 -13.88 12.56 15.44
N TYR A 24 -14.20 13.31 14.39
CA TYR A 24 -15.02 14.50 14.45
C TYR A 24 -16.23 14.39 13.51
N GLU A 25 -17.39 14.70 14.06
CA GLU A 25 -18.64 14.77 13.30
C GLU A 25 -18.81 16.14 12.63
N PRO A 26 -19.45 16.20 11.45
CA PRO A 26 -19.82 17.46 10.82
C PRO A 26 -20.66 18.34 11.75
N THR A 27 -20.30 19.62 11.84
CA THR A 27 -21.08 20.62 12.58
C THR A 27 -22.23 21.18 11.76
N ALA A 28 -22.07 21.23 10.44
CA ALA A 28 -23.11 21.65 9.50
C ALA A 28 -22.93 21.00 8.13
N LEU A 29 -24.04 20.78 7.45
CA LEU A 29 -24.12 20.36 6.06
C LEU A 29 -24.88 21.45 5.30
N ASN A 30 -24.26 22.02 4.27
CA ASN A 30 -24.82 23.12 3.48
C ASN A 30 -24.92 22.69 2.01
N GLY A 31 -26.13 22.44 1.50
CA GLY A 31 -26.32 22.04 0.10
C GLY A 31 -25.77 20.64 -0.23
N VAL A 32 -25.62 19.77 0.78
CA VAL A 32 -25.24 18.37 0.62
C VAL A 32 -26.07 17.48 1.54
N THR A 33 -26.36 16.28 1.08
CA THR A 33 -26.78 15.15 1.92
C THR A 33 -25.56 14.28 2.21
N LEU A 34 -25.47 13.78 3.44
CA LEU A 34 -24.40 12.88 3.87
C LEU A 34 -25.03 11.75 4.69
N ASP A 35 -24.90 10.53 4.19
CA ASP A 35 -25.21 9.30 4.92
C ASP A 35 -23.88 8.60 5.24
N ALA A 36 -23.44 8.70 6.49
CA ALA A 36 -22.16 8.17 6.95
C ALA A 36 -22.37 7.10 8.02
N SER A 37 -21.62 6.00 7.90
CA SER A 37 -21.64 4.84 8.78
C SER A 37 -20.21 4.35 9.06
N GLU A 38 -20.05 3.39 9.97
CA GLU A 38 -18.75 2.75 10.23
C GLU A 38 -18.19 1.97 9.03
N THR A 39 -19.06 1.63 8.07
CA THR A 39 -18.74 0.82 6.89
C THR A 39 -18.57 1.63 5.61
N GLY A 40 -18.75 2.95 5.68
CA GLY A 40 -18.64 3.84 4.53
C GLY A 40 -19.56 5.04 4.60
N ALA A 41 -19.46 5.91 3.60
CA ALA A 41 -20.32 7.07 3.45
C ALA A 41 -20.70 7.33 2.00
N VAL A 42 -21.91 7.87 1.81
CA VAL A 42 -22.40 8.42 0.55
C VAL A 42 -22.69 9.90 0.77
N CYS A 43 -22.17 10.74 -0.10
CA CYS A 43 -22.44 12.18 -0.09
C CYS A 43 -22.90 12.65 -1.46
N GLU A 44 -23.99 13.41 -1.50
CA GLU A 44 -24.56 13.96 -2.73
C GLU A 44 -24.81 15.46 -2.56
N PRO A 45 -24.31 16.31 -3.49
CA PRO A 45 -24.75 17.70 -3.56
C PRO A 45 -26.26 17.78 -3.87
N GLU A 46 -26.97 18.67 -3.17
CA GLU A 46 -28.39 18.95 -3.45
C GLU A 46 -28.58 19.60 -4.85
N ASP A 47 -27.60 20.42 -5.27
CA ASP A 47 -27.50 21.00 -6.60
C ASP A 47 -26.12 20.65 -7.22
N PRO A 48 -26.08 19.75 -8.22
CA PRO A 48 -24.83 19.31 -8.84
C PRO A 48 -24.01 20.42 -9.50
N GLU A 49 -24.62 21.54 -9.91
CA GLU A 49 -23.87 22.64 -10.53
C GLU A 49 -23.22 23.58 -9.51
N ARG A 50 -23.80 23.65 -8.30
CA ARG A 50 -23.30 24.52 -7.22
C ARG A 50 -22.41 23.79 -6.23
N GLY A 51 -22.56 22.47 -6.13
CA GLY A 51 -21.92 21.68 -5.08
C GLY A 51 -22.50 22.01 -3.71
N GLY A 52 -21.73 21.73 -2.66
CA GLY A 52 -22.06 22.15 -1.30
C GLY A 52 -20.88 22.03 -0.34
N GLU A 53 -21.14 22.13 0.96
CA GLU A 53 -20.10 22.18 2.00
C GLU A 53 -20.44 21.25 3.17
N ILE A 54 -19.46 20.44 3.59
CA ILE A 54 -19.43 19.76 4.88
C ILE A 54 -18.50 20.56 5.79
N ARG A 55 -19.04 21.09 6.89
CA ARG A 55 -18.30 21.99 7.78
C ARG A 55 -18.05 21.37 9.14
N TYR A 56 -16.82 21.51 9.63
CA TYR A 56 -16.39 21.10 10.96
C TYR A 56 -15.87 22.32 11.72
N ALA A 57 -16.50 22.67 12.83
CA ALA A 57 -16.04 23.71 13.74
C ALA A 57 -15.50 23.06 15.02
N LEU A 58 -14.18 23.04 15.16
CA LEU A 58 -13.48 22.31 16.21
C LEU A 58 -12.90 23.27 17.25
N PHE A 59 -12.94 22.85 18.51
CA PHE A 59 -12.13 23.45 19.57
C PHE A 59 -11.15 22.41 20.11
N LEU A 60 -9.92 22.44 19.59
CA LEU A 60 -8.85 21.51 19.93
C LEU A 60 -8.18 21.97 21.22
N ARG A 61 -8.38 21.24 22.32
CA ARG A 61 -7.81 21.57 23.65
C ARG A 61 -6.30 21.38 23.73
N GLU A 62 -5.75 20.61 22.80
CA GLU A 62 -4.34 20.27 22.68
C GLU A 62 -4.00 20.20 21.18
N GLN A 63 -2.71 20.24 20.85
CA GLN A 63 -2.28 20.13 19.47
C GLN A 63 -2.55 18.74 18.90
N GLN A 64 -3.27 18.68 17.77
CA GLN A 64 -3.59 17.46 17.06
C GLN A 64 -3.21 17.56 15.59
N ALA A 65 -2.70 16.47 15.02
CA ALA A 65 -2.52 16.33 13.58
C ALA A 65 -3.87 15.93 12.95
N LEU A 66 -4.48 16.83 12.19
CA LEU A 66 -5.77 16.58 11.53
C LEU A 66 -5.57 15.83 10.22
N TYR A 67 -6.47 14.90 9.95
CA TYR A 67 -6.53 14.12 8.72
C TYR A 67 -7.97 14.00 8.24
N PHE A 68 -8.15 14.00 6.93
CA PHE A 68 -9.43 13.72 6.29
C PHE A 68 -9.33 12.53 5.36
N ASP A 69 -10.40 11.73 5.36
CA ASP A 69 -10.45 10.43 4.71
C ASP A 69 -11.61 10.35 3.72
N ILE A 70 -11.32 9.97 2.48
CA ILE A 70 -12.28 9.46 1.48
C ILE A 70 -11.63 8.28 0.77
N TYR A 71 -12.02 7.05 1.11
CA TYR A 71 -11.42 5.82 0.58
C TYR A 71 -12.46 4.90 -0.07
N THR A 72 -12.20 4.40 -1.27
CA THR A 72 -13.21 3.61 -2.00
C THR A 72 -12.87 2.13 -2.18
N ASP A 73 -11.66 1.78 -2.64
CA ASP A 73 -11.38 0.40 -3.02
C ASP A 73 -9.88 0.05 -2.96
N HIS A 74 -9.61 -1.23 -2.72
CA HIS A 74 -8.31 -1.91 -2.80
C HIS A 74 -8.01 -2.49 -4.21
N GLY A 75 -8.86 -2.22 -5.20
CA GLY A 75 -8.78 -2.75 -6.55
C GLY A 75 -7.58 -2.28 -7.37
N THR A 76 -7.41 -2.90 -8.55
CA THR A 76 -6.39 -2.51 -9.54
C THR A 76 -6.91 -1.50 -10.56
N ALA A 77 -8.05 -0.86 -10.24
CA ALA A 77 -8.65 0.13 -11.09
C ALA A 77 -7.68 1.29 -11.36
N LEU A 78 -7.51 1.64 -12.63
CA LEU A 78 -6.67 2.76 -13.05
C LEU A 78 -7.27 4.12 -12.68
N HIS A 79 -8.56 4.16 -12.32
CA HIS A 79 -9.29 5.38 -12.02
C HIS A 79 -10.16 5.20 -10.76
N ASP A 80 -9.93 6.04 -9.75
CA ASP A 80 -10.80 6.18 -8.58
C ASP A 80 -12.08 6.95 -8.98
N PRO A 81 -13.27 6.35 -8.87
CA PRO A 81 -14.53 7.03 -9.20
C PRO A 81 -14.74 8.34 -8.42
N ASN A 82 -14.15 8.46 -7.24
CA ASN A 82 -14.24 9.65 -6.40
C ASN A 82 -13.16 10.69 -6.70
N SER A 83 -12.30 10.47 -7.70
CA SER A 83 -11.20 11.39 -7.99
C SER A 83 -11.72 12.80 -8.27
N GLY A 84 -11.17 13.79 -7.56
CA GLY A 84 -11.59 15.20 -7.69
C GLY A 84 -12.94 15.52 -7.07
N ALA A 85 -13.38 14.76 -6.05
CA ALA A 85 -14.69 14.94 -5.44
C ALA A 85 -14.86 16.28 -4.70
N CYS A 86 -13.83 16.71 -3.97
CA CYS A 86 -13.91 17.85 -3.08
C CYS A 86 -12.61 18.64 -2.95
N ASP A 87 -12.74 19.89 -2.52
CA ASP A 87 -11.62 20.70 -2.02
C ASP A 87 -11.70 20.86 -0.50
N ILE A 88 -10.55 21.02 0.14
CA ILE A 88 -10.45 21.09 1.59
C ILE A 88 -9.73 22.37 1.98
N THR A 89 -10.38 23.14 2.87
CA THR A 89 -9.82 24.35 3.45
C THR A 89 -9.78 24.26 4.97
N ILE A 90 -8.78 24.92 5.57
CA ILE A 90 -8.65 25.09 7.01
C ILE A 90 -8.56 26.57 7.31
N ASN A 91 -9.46 27.07 8.15
CA ASN A 91 -9.55 28.49 8.49
C ASN A 91 -9.59 29.40 7.24
N GLY A 92 -10.23 28.93 6.17
CA GLY A 92 -10.34 29.62 4.88
C GLY A 92 -9.14 29.50 3.95
N VAL A 93 -8.08 28.79 4.34
CA VAL A 93 -6.90 28.53 3.50
C VAL A 93 -7.02 27.15 2.86
N THR A 94 -6.92 27.07 1.54
CA THR A 94 -6.92 25.80 0.82
C THR A 94 -5.70 24.96 1.15
N VAL A 95 -5.93 23.73 1.59
CA VAL A 95 -4.87 22.76 1.94
C VAL A 95 -4.78 21.65 0.90
N GLN A 96 -5.92 21.24 0.34
CA GLN A 96 -5.97 20.21 -0.69
C GLN A 96 -7.05 20.57 -1.71
N THR A 97 -6.73 20.41 -2.99
CA THR A 97 -7.70 20.50 -4.08
C THR A 97 -7.88 19.14 -4.74
N GLU A 98 -9.04 18.95 -5.37
CA GLU A 98 -9.37 17.75 -6.16
C GLU A 98 -9.14 16.45 -5.36
N HIS A 99 -9.56 16.41 -4.09
CA HIS A 99 -9.46 15.25 -3.22
C HIS A 99 -10.65 14.29 -3.40
N PRO A 100 -10.44 12.96 -3.31
CA PRO A 100 -9.17 12.27 -3.43
C PRO A 100 -8.57 12.44 -4.84
N GLN A 101 -7.25 12.32 -4.98
CA GLN A 101 -6.61 12.28 -6.30
C GLN A 101 -6.37 10.83 -6.71
N ASN A 102 -6.45 10.54 -7.99
CA ASN A 102 -6.35 9.18 -8.53
C ASN A 102 -5.08 8.40 -8.12
N ASN A 103 -3.97 9.09 -7.83
CA ASN A 103 -2.70 8.51 -7.40
C ASN A 103 -2.46 8.61 -5.88
N HIS A 104 -3.47 9.03 -5.11
CA HIS A 104 -3.42 9.13 -3.66
C HIS A 104 -4.35 8.10 -3.03
N ASN A 105 -3.98 7.64 -1.84
CA ASN A 105 -4.76 6.64 -1.12
C ASN A 105 -6.02 7.23 -0.45
N GLY A 106 -6.43 8.45 -0.77
CA GLY A 106 -7.61 9.11 -0.20
C GLY A 106 -7.50 9.56 1.26
N LEU A 107 -6.33 9.43 1.89
CA LEU A 107 -6.06 9.98 3.23
C LEU A 107 -5.16 11.21 3.08
N VAL A 108 -5.58 12.36 3.60
CA VAL A 108 -4.82 13.60 3.49
C VAL A 108 -4.50 14.19 4.86
N PHE A 109 -3.24 14.59 5.06
CA PHE A 109 -2.81 15.37 6.22
C PHE A 109 -3.21 16.83 6.03
N LEU A 110 -4.00 17.33 6.96
CA LEU A 110 -4.54 18.68 6.93
C LEU A 110 -3.64 19.70 7.66
N GLY A 111 -2.93 19.25 8.69
CA GLY A 111 -2.01 20.09 9.45
C GLY A 111 -2.01 19.77 10.94
N ALA A 112 -1.03 20.30 11.66
CA ALA A 112 -1.03 20.31 13.12
C ALA A 112 -1.79 21.54 13.60
N CYS A 113 -2.92 21.33 14.28
CA CYS A 113 -3.85 22.38 14.68
C CYS A 113 -4.07 22.38 16.19
N GLU A 114 -4.35 23.55 16.75
CA GLU A 114 -4.67 23.76 18.16
C GLU A 114 -5.69 24.91 18.28
N GLY A 115 -6.54 24.89 19.30
CA GLY A 115 -7.55 25.91 19.52
C GLY A 115 -8.70 25.86 18.51
N MET A 116 -9.25 27.03 18.18
CA MET A 116 -10.37 27.14 17.24
C MET A 116 -9.91 26.84 15.82
N THR A 117 -10.43 25.77 15.23
CA THR A 117 -10.09 25.33 13.88
C THR A 117 -11.37 25.03 13.11
N VAL A 118 -11.52 25.63 11.93
CA VAL A 118 -12.63 25.33 11.02
C VAL A 118 -12.08 24.58 9.82
N VAL A 119 -12.59 23.37 9.59
CA VAL A 119 -12.32 22.60 8.37
C VAL A 119 -13.59 22.64 7.52
N SER A 120 -13.44 23.05 6.26
CA SER A 120 -14.53 23.08 5.28
C SER A 120 -14.17 22.20 4.10
N ILE A 121 -15.04 21.23 3.82
CA ILE A 121 -14.95 20.33 2.68
C ILE A 121 -15.97 20.80 1.64
N THR A 122 -15.51 21.39 0.55
CA THR A 122 -16.36 21.81 -0.56
C THR A 122 -16.54 20.63 -1.51
N VAL A 123 -17.75 20.10 -1.59
CA VAL A 123 -18.10 18.93 -2.40
C VAL A 123 -18.61 19.38 -3.75
N HIS A 124 -17.89 19.02 -4.82
CA HIS A 124 -18.22 19.41 -6.20
C HIS A 124 -19.02 18.34 -6.94
N ARG A 125 -18.92 17.09 -6.51
CA ARG A 125 -19.61 15.94 -7.10
C ARG A 125 -19.95 14.92 -6.02
N ALA A 126 -20.94 14.09 -6.30
CA ALA A 126 -21.28 12.97 -5.42
C ALA A 126 -20.10 11.99 -5.30
N PHE A 127 -19.96 11.38 -4.13
CA PHE A 127 -18.99 10.32 -3.87
C PHE A 127 -19.58 9.24 -2.97
N SER A 128 -19.08 8.02 -3.12
CA SER A 128 -19.41 6.87 -2.27
C SER A 128 -18.13 6.15 -1.90
N CYS A 129 -17.90 5.91 -0.62
CA CYS A 129 -16.61 5.46 -0.09
C CYS A 129 -16.79 4.47 1.07
N GLU A 130 -15.81 3.58 1.27
CA GLU A 130 -15.74 2.59 2.36
C GLU A 130 -15.17 3.18 3.66
N SER A 131 -14.39 4.26 3.57
CA SER A 131 -13.90 4.99 4.75
C SER A 131 -14.03 6.49 4.51
N PHE A 132 -14.64 7.16 5.48
CA PHE A 132 -14.95 8.58 5.45
C PHE A 132 -14.72 9.20 6.83
N GLY A 133 -14.19 10.43 6.86
CA GLY A 133 -14.30 11.27 8.05
C GLY A 133 -13.11 12.17 8.31
N LEU A 134 -13.33 13.12 9.22
CA LEU A 134 -12.30 14.01 9.78
C LEU A 134 -11.88 13.45 11.14
N PHE A 135 -10.57 13.33 11.38
CA PHE A 135 -10.06 12.90 12.68
C PHE A 135 -8.76 13.61 13.04
N GLY A 136 -8.54 13.77 14.34
CA GLY A 136 -7.30 14.30 14.90
C GLY A 136 -6.48 13.20 15.55
N MET A 137 -5.16 13.24 15.37
CA MET A 137 -4.21 12.40 16.07
C MET A 137 -3.50 13.22 17.15
N LYS A 138 -3.56 12.76 18.39
CA LYS A 138 -2.85 13.39 19.53
C LYS A 138 -1.35 13.11 19.42
N THR A 139 -0.59 14.08 18.96
CA THR A 139 0.81 13.89 18.61
C THR A 139 1.71 13.71 19.83
N ALA A 140 1.50 14.47 20.91
CA ALA A 140 2.33 14.38 22.10
C ALA A 140 2.25 13.02 22.83
N PRO A 141 1.05 12.47 23.14
CA PRO A 141 0.94 11.13 23.73
C PRO A 141 1.53 10.03 22.84
N LEU A 142 1.34 10.14 21.51
CA LEU A 142 1.92 9.19 20.56
C LEU A 142 3.45 9.28 20.54
N ALA A 143 4.02 10.48 20.56
CA ALA A 143 5.46 10.68 20.59
C ALA A 143 6.08 10.13 21.89
N GLU A 144 5.48 10.41 23.04
CA GLU A 144 5.92 9.88 24.33
C GLU A 144 5.88 8.34 24.35
N ALA A 145 4.78 7.75 23.87
CA ALA A 145 4.66 6.31 23.83
C ALA A 145 5.62 5.66 22.81
N MET A 146 5.95 6.35 21.72
CA MET A 146 6.98 5.90 20.77
C MET A 146 8.38 5.92 21.37
N GLU A 147 8.71 6.88 22.24
CA GLU A 147 9.99 6.90 22.96
C GLU A 147 10.12 5.75 23.96
N GLN A 148 9.00 5.31 24.54
CA GLN A 148 8.94 4.21 25.51
C GLN A 148 8.74 2.84 24.86
N ALA A 149 8.42 2.80 23.56
CA ALA A 149 8.14 1.55 22.86
C ALA A 149 9.42 0.71 22.72
N ASP A 150 9.28 -0.60 22.99
CA ASP A 150 10.32 -1.59 22.73
C ASP A 150 10.57 -1.68 21.21
N GLY A 151 11.56 -0.93 20.74
CA GLY A 151 11.95 -0.86 19.33
C GLY A 151 13.28 -1.54 19.05
N ALA A 152 13.49 -1.89 17.78
CA ALA A 152 14.79 -2.33 17.28
C ALA A 152 15.19 -1.48 16.08
N ALA A 153 16.43 -0.99 16.08
CA ALA A 153 16.94 -0.23 14.95
C ALA A 153 17.09 -1.15 13.72
N LEU A 154 16.30 -0.87 12.67
CA LEU A 154 16.38 -1.60 11.42
C LEU A 154 17.52 -1.04 10.56
N GLN A 155 18.52 -1.86 10.30
CA GLN A 155 19.61 -1.54 9.36
C GLN A 155 19.34 -2.22 8.02
N TYR A 156 19.69 -1.54 6.93
CA TYR A 156 19.59 -2.08 5.57
C TYR A 156 20.92 -1.98 4.85
N GLN A 157 21.43 -3.10 4.34
CA GLN A 157 22.64 -3.13 3.54
C GLN A 157 22.56 -4.21 2.45
N LYS A 158 22.70 -3.81 1.18
CA LYS A 158 22.80 -4.71 0.02
C LYS A 158 21.70 -5.79 -0.04
N GLY A 159 20.44 -5.42 0.17
CA GLY A 159 19.30 -6.35 0.12
C GLY A 159 19.11 -7.19 1.39
N VAL A 160 19.80 -6.84 2.48
CA VAL A 160 19.69 -7.49 3.78
C VAL A 160 19.19 -6.48 4.80
N TYR A 161 18.12 -6.83 5.49
CA TYR A 161 17.65 -6.13 6.68
C TYR A 161 18.21 -6.82 7.91
N SER A 162 18.74 -6.07 8.86
CA SER A 162 19.18 -6.61 10.14
C SER A 162 18.69 -5.76 11.29
N ALA A 163 18.25 -6.42 12.35
CA ALA A 163 17.85 -5.79 13.60
C ALA A 163 18.44 -6.58 14.77
N GLU A 164 18.88 -5.85 15.78
CA GLU A 164 19.28 -6.42 17.07
C GLU A 164 18.27 -5.95 18.10
N CYS A 165 17.79 -6.88 18.91
CA CYS A 165 16.82 -6.60 19.97
C CYS A 165 17.10 -7.46 21.19
N ASP A 166 16.76 -6.91 22.35
CA ASP A 166 16.78 -7.60 23.63
C ASP A 166 15.34 -7.72 24.11
N CYS A 167 14.89 -8.94 24.37
CA CYS A 167 13.52 -9.21 24.77
C CYS A 167 13.49 -9.87 26.15
N ASP A 168 12.68 -9.38 27.07
CA ASP A 168 12.43 -9.93 28.41
C ASP A 168 11.53 -11.18 28.40
N ALA A 169 10.87 -11.44 27.27
CA ALA A 169 10.06 -12.63 27.01
C ALA A 169 10.03 -12.88 25.49
N PRO A 170 9.56 -14.06 25.03
CA PRO A 170 9.34 -14.29 23.60
C PRO A 170 8.37 -13.26 23.02
N LYS A 171 8.84 -12.46 22.05
CA LYS A 171 8.10 -11.35 21.42
C LYS A 171 8.00 -11.52 19.91
N THR A 172 7.17 -10.71 19.27
CA THR A 172 7.08 -10.63 17.80
C THR A 172 7.66 -9.31 17.35
N LEU A 173 8.76 -9.36 16.60
CA LEU A 173 9.34 -8.19 15.96
C LEU A 173 8.54 -7.87 14.70
N ILE A 174 7.88 -6.72 14.68
CA ILE A 174 7.14 -6.20 13.53
C ILE A 174 8.01 -5.17 12.83
N LEU A 175 8.19 -5.35 11.53
CA LEU A 175 9.02 -4.50 10.69
C LEU A 175 8.13 -3.52 9.93
N SER A 176 8.62 -2.27 9.81
CA SER A 176 8.04 -1.26 8.92
C SER A 176 8.39 -1.54 7.45
N ALA A 177 8.11 -2.77 6.99
CA ALA A 177 8.33 -3.24 5.64
C ALA A 177 7.12 -4.09 5.20
N ALA A 178 6.69 -3.87 3.96
CA ALA A 178 5.60 -4.64 3.37
C ALA A 178 6.00 -6.11 3.22
N PHE A 179 5.10 -7.01 3.59
CA PHE A 179 5.27 -8.44 3.45
C PHE A 179 5.33 -8.82 1.98
N ASP A 180 6.28 -9.68 1.66
CA ASP A 180 6.45 -10.32 0.36
C ASP A 180 6.89 -11.77 0.59
N GLU A 181 6.40 -12.68 -0.23
CA GLU A 181 6.76 -14.10 -0.16
C GLU A 181 8.25 -14.37 -0.47
N GLY A 182 8.94 -13.43 -1.11
CA GLY A 182 10.38 -13.44 -1.34
C GLY A 182 11.22 -13.19 -0.09
N PHE A 183 10.62 -12.84 1.06
CA PHE A 183 11.35 -12.66 2.31
C PHE A 183 11.68 -13.99 2.99
N THR A 184 12.93 -14.11 3.41
CA THR A 184 13.41 -15.15 4.34
C THR A 184 14.01 -14.50 5.57
N ALA A 185 13.84 -15.09 6.74
CA ALA A 185 14.40 -14.60 7.99
C ALA A 185 15.26 -15.66 8.69
N GLU A 186 16.28 -15.18 9.39
CA GLU A 186 17.09 -15.94 10.34
C GLU A 186 17.05 -15.22 11.69
N VAL A 187 16.84 -15.96 12.77
CA VAL A 187 16.94 -15.46 14.15
C VAL A 187 18.08 -16.21 14.81
N ASN A 188 19.12 -15.50 15.25
CA ASN A 188 20.33 -16.08 15.83
C ASN A 188 20.98 -17.14 14.92
N GLY A 189 20.95 -16.90 13.60
CA GLY A 189 21.51 -17.78 12.57
C GLY A 189 20.66 -19.02 12.26
N GLN A 190 19.49 -19.19 12.88
CA GLN A 190 18.56 -20.28 12.58
C GLN A 190 17.41 -19.79 11.69
N PRO A 191 16.98 -20.57 10.68
CA PRO A 191 15.85 -20.20 9.84
C PRO A 191 14.59 -19.94 10.67
N ALA A 192 13.94 -18.80 10.42
CA ALA A 192 12.73 -18.37 11.10
C ALA A 192 11.60 -18.11 10.11
N LYS A 193 10.37 -18.37 10.56
CA LYS A 193 9.17 -18.10 9.76
C LYS A 193 8.91 -16.60 9.70
N VAL A 194 8.67 -16.10 8.50
CA VAL A 194 8.18 -14.75 8.24
C VAL A 194 6.65 -14.77 8.25
N TYR A 195 6.05 -13.83 8.98
CA TYR A 195 4.60 -13.70 9.13
C TYR A 195 4.13 -12.42 8.44
N ARG A 196 2.98 -12.51 7.79
CA ARG A 196 2.19 -11.34 7.37
C ARG A 196 1.26 -10.95 8.52
N VAL A 197 1.39 -9.73 9.03
CA VAL A 197 0.55 -9.18 10.11
C VAL A 197 -0.05 -7.85 9.68
N ASN A 198 -1.15 -7.42 10.31
CA ASN A 198 -1.85 -6.14 10.01
C ASN A 198 -2.03 -5.88 8.51
N SER A 199 -2.52 -6.90 7.80
CA SER A 199 -2.75 -6.90 6.36
C SER A 199 -1.53 -6.79 5.46
N CYS A 200 -0.45 -6.08 5.82
CA CYS A 200 0.70 -5.91 4.93
C CYS A 200 2.06 -5.86 5.62
N GLN A 201 2.15 -5.88 6.95
CA GLN A 201 3.43 -5.77 7.64
C GLN A 201 4.14 -7.12 7.74
N THR A 202 5.46 -7.07 7.77
CA THR A 202 6.33 -8.23 7.95
C THR A 202 6.65 -8.42 9.43
N ALA A 203 6.57 -9.65 9.93
CA ALA A 203 6.90 -9.95 11.31
C ALA A 203 7.69 -11.26 11.47
N VAL A 204 8.49 -11.34 12.53
CA VAL A 204 9.29 -12.52 12.90
C VAL A 204 9.18 -12.75 14.41
N ARG A 205 9.07 -14.02 14.84
CA ARG A 205 9.10 -14.36 16.27
C ARG A 205 10.54 -14.38 16.79
N VAL A 206 10.75 -13.73 17.94
CA VAL A 206 12.05 -13.59 18.58
C VAL A 206 11.98 -14.21 19.98
N PRO A 207 12.95 -15.06 20.38
CA PRO A 207 12.98 -15.62 21.73
C PRO A 207 13.33 -14.56 22.78
N GLU A 208 13.21 -14.94 24.06
CA GLU A 208 13.75 -14.17 25.17
C GLU A 208 15.29 -14.06 25.08
N GLY A 209 15.82 -12.93 25.54
CA GLY A 209 17.23 -12.57 25.54
C GLY A 209 17.65 -11.77 24.31
N HIS A 210 18.97 -11.66 24.14
CA HIS A 210 19.57 -10.98 23.00
C HIS A 210 19.35 -11.77 21.72
N SER A 211 18.82 -11.11 20.69
CA SER A 211 18.57 -11.73 19.39
C SER A 211 19.01 -10.84 18.23
N ARG A 212 19.66 -11.49 17.27
CA ARG A 212 19.99 -10.91 15.96
C ARG A 212 19.05 -11.46 14.91
N VAL A 213 18.22 -10.59 14.35
CA VAL A 213 17.31 -10.90 13.25
C VAL A 213 17.95 -10.45 11.95
N VAL A 214 18.04 -11.36 10.98
CA VAL A 214 18.53 -11.07 9.62
C VAL A 214 17.46 -11.49 8.63
N MET A 215 16.96 -10.56 7.85
CA MET A 215 16.07 -10.85 6.74
C MET A 215 16.73 -10.57 5.41
N ARG A 216 16.40 -11.40 4.42
CA ARG A 216 16.88 -11.28 3.06
C ARG A 216 15.68 -11.31 2.13
N PHE A 217 15.70 -10.40 1.16
CA PHE A 217 14.72 -10.41 0.08
C PHE A 217 15.29 -11.11 -1.14
N ARG A 218 14.53 -12.05 -1.69
CA ARG A 218 14.85 -12.73 -2.94
C ARG A 218 13.73 -12.51 -3.94
N VAL A 219 14.08 -11.90 -5.07
CA VAL A 219 13.16 -11.75 -6.20
C VAL A 219 12.76 -13.14 -6.70
N GLN A 220 11.45 -13.43 -6.65
CA GLN A 220 10.91 -14.68 -7.16
C GLN A 220 11.17 -14.81 -8.66
N GLY A 221 11.44 -16.02 -9.14
CA GLY A 221 11.69 -16.29 -10.56
C GLY A 221 13.05 -15.85 -11.10
N LEU A 222 13.82 -15.00 -10.39
CA LEU A 222 15.13 -14.51 -10.88
C LEU A 222 16.11 -15.65 -11.19
N TYR A 223 16.21 -16.65 -10.32
CA TYR A 223 17.10 -17.80 -10.52
C TYR A 223 16.65 -18.69 -11.68
N ALA A 224 15.34 -18.91 -11.81
CA ALA A 224 14.80 -19.65 -12.94
C ALA A 224 15.09 -18.90 -14.26
N GLY A 225 14.93 -17.58 -14.27
CA GLY A 225 15.28 -16.73 -15.41
C GLY A 225 16.76 -16.78 -15.77
N ILE A 226 17.66 -16.65 -14.78
CA ILE A 226 19.11 -16.77 -15.00
C ILE A 226 19.47 -18.15 -15.55
N LEU A 227 18.92 -19.23 -14.96
CA LEU A 227 19.19 -20.60 -15.40
C LEU A 227 18.71 -20.82 -16.84
N LEU A 228 17.48 -20.40 -17.16
CA LEU A 228 16.95 -20.48 -18.53
C LEU A 228 17.80 -19.67 -19.52
N GLY A 229 18.23 -18.48 -19.13
CA GLY A 229 19.13 -17.64 -19.94
C GLY A 229 20.48 -18.31 -20.20
N LEU A 230 21.11 -18.88 -19.16
CA LEU A 230 22.38 -19.61 -19.28
C LEU A 230 22.24 -20.87 -20.14
N CYS A 231 21.15 -21.63 -19.99
CA CYS A 231 20.85 -22.79 -20.83
C CYS A 231 20.70 -22.38 -22.31
N GLY A 232 19.96 -21.29 -22.58
CA GLY A 232 19.81 -20.74 -23.92
C GLY A 232 21.14 -20.29 -24.53
N MET A 233 21.95 -19.57 -23.76
CA MET A 233 23.27 -19.10 -24.20
C MET A 233 24.25 -20.27 -24.45
N THR A 234 24.24 -21.27 -23.58
CA THR A 234 25.05 -22.49 -23.74
C THR A 234 24.61 -23.28 -24.98
N GLY A 235 23.30 -23.45 -25.17
CA GLY A 235 22.74 -24.10 -26.36
C GLY A 235 23.14 -23.38 -27.66
N LEU A 236 23.06 -22.05 -27.68
CA LEU A 236 23.51 -21.23 -28.81
C LEU A 236 25.01 -21.39 -29.05
N PHE A 237 25.82 -21.36 -28.00
CA PHE A 237 27.26 -21.50 -28.10
C PHE A 237 27.66 -22.87 -28.66
N LEU A 238 27.09 -23.96 -28.14
CA LEU A 238 27.31 -25.31 -28.64
C LEU A 238 26.88 -25.45 -30.11
N TYR A 239 25.73 -24.87 -30.49
CA TYR A 239 25.29 -24.84 -31.88
C TYR A 239 26.32 -24.14 -32.79
N LEU A 240 26.82 -22.96 -32.41
CA LEU A 240 27.80 -22.20 -33.21
C LEU A 240 29.16 -22.90 -33.36
N LEU A 241 29.57 -23.71 -32.37
CA LEU A 241 30.79 -24.51 -32.44
C LEU A 241 30.60 -25.76 -33.30
N LEU A 242 29.52 -26.51 -33.06
CA LEU A 242 29.27 -27.80 -33.70
C LEU A 242 28.72 -27.67 -35.12
N ARG A 243 28.16 -26.52 -35.52
CA ARG A 243 27.61 -26.32 -36.88
C ARG A 243 28.59 -26.60 -38.02
N ARG A 244 29.91 -26.53 -37.75
CA ARG A 244 30.96 -26.85 -38.73
C ARG A 244 31.15 -28.36 -38.94
N HIS A 245 30.70 -29.18 -38.00
CA HIS A 245 30.84 -30.64 -38.00
C HIS A 245 29.50 -31.37 -38.13
N LEU A 246 28.38 -30.63 -38.11
CA LEU A 246 27.04 -31.17 -38.25
C LEU A 246 26.59 -31.14 -39.71
N PRO A 247 25.82 -32.14 -40.17
CA PRO A 247 25.23 -32.11 -41.51
C PRO A 247 24.34 -30.88 -41.69
N ASP A 248 24.32 -30.30 -42.89
CA ASP A 248 23.51 -29.12 -43.20
C ASP A 248 22.03 -29.30 -42.85
N ALA A 249 21.49 -30.51 -43.03
CA ALA A 249 20.11 -30.84 -42.66
C ALA A 249 19.83 -30.64 -41.16
N VAL A 250 20.78 -30.98 -40.29
CA VAL A 250 20.67 -30.80 -38.84
C VAL A 250 20.78 -29.33 -38.47
N CYS A 251 21.71 -28.60 -39.09
CA CYS A 251 21.87 -27.16 -38.90
C CYS A 251 20.62 -26.37 -39.31
N THR A 252 19.99 -26.76 -40.43
CA THR A 252 18.78 -26.14 -40.98
C THR A 252 17.55 -26.45 -40.13
N ALA A 253 17.44 -27.70 -39.65
CA ALA A 253 16.38 -28.10 -38.72
C ALA A 253 16.49 -27.35 -37.39
N GLY A 254 17.69 -27.27 -36.80
CA GLY A 254 17.94 -26.53 -35.56
C GLY A 254 17.61 -25.04 -35.67
N TYR A 255 17.99 -24.39 -36.78
CA TYR A 255 17.62 -23.00 -37.04
C TYR A 255 16.10 -22.81 -37.13
N ARG A 256 15.39 -23.64 -37.90
CA ARG A 256 13.93 -23.57 -38.05
C ARG A 256 13.20 -23.81 -36.73
N SER A 257 13.65 -24.77 -35.94
CA SER A 257 13.10 -25.04 -34.61
C SER A 257 13.31 -23.85 -33.66
N GLY A 258 14.48 -23.24 -33.67
CA GLY A 258 14.77 -22.03 -32.89
C GLY A 258 13.92 -20.84 -33.30
N GLU A 259 13.79 -20.60 -34.61
CA GLU A 259 12.93 -19.54 -35.17
C GLU A 259 11.45 -19.75 -34.79
N MET A 260 10.96 -20.98 -34.89
CA MET A 260 9.59 -21.33 -34.51
C MET A 260 9.36 -21.11 -33.01
N LEU A 261 10.30 -21.52 -32.16
CA LEU A 261 10.21 -21.35 -30.71
C LEU A 261 10.27 -19.87 -30.30
N LEU A 262 11.08 -19.06 -30.99
CA LEU A 262 11.11 -17.62 -30.80
C LEU A 262 9.78 -16.95 -31.21
N ARG A 263 9.21 -17.34 -32.36
CA ARG A 263 7.89 -16.85 -32.79
C ARG A 263 6.78 -17.23 -31.83
N LEU A 264 6.77 -18.49 -31.37
CA LEU A 264 5.78 -18.97 -30.41
C LEU A 264 5.90 -18.27 -29.06
N SER A 265 7.12 -18.08 -28.55
CA SER A 265 7.33 -17.34 -27.29
C SER A 265 6.94 -15.86 -27.42
N TYR A 266 7.27 -15.19 -28.53
CA TYR A 266 6.82 -13.83 -28.80
C TYR A 266 5.28 -13.75 -28.86
N ALA A 267 4.63 -14.65 -29.61
CA ALA A 267 3.17 -14.70 -29.69
C ALA A 267 2.53 -14.99 -28.32
N ALA A 268 3.12 -15.87 -27.53
CA ALA A 268 2.65 -16.18 -26.18
C ALA A 268 2.79 -14.99 -25.23
N ILE A 269 3.91 -14.25 -25.27
CA ILE A 269 4.09 -13.04 -24.46
C ILE A 269 3.08 -11.98 -24.89
N LEU A 270 2.95 -11.72 -26.19
CA LEU A 270 1.99 -10.75 -26.72
C LEU A 270 0.55 -11.12 -26.32
N LEU A 271 0.19 -12.40 -26.39
CA LEU A 271 -1.12 -12.88 -25.98
C LEU A 271 -1.33 -12.80 -24.47
N LEU A 272 -0.44 -13.38 -23.66
CA LEU A 272 -0.64 -13.56 -22.22
C LEU A 272 -0.40 -12.29 -21.40
N VAL A 273 0.55 -11.45 -21.81
CA VAL A 273 0.94 -10.26 -21.06
C VAL A 273 0.19 -9.02 -21.53
N TYR A 274 -0.14 -8.92 -22.82
CA TYR A 274 -0.77 -7.73 -23.38
C TYR A 274 -2.23 -7.96 -23.77
N LEU A 275 -2.51 -8.88 -24.69
CA LEU A 275 -3.87 -9.04 -25.23
C LEU A 275 -4.86 -9.59 -24.20
N LEU A 276 -4.50 -10.63 -23.46
CA LEU A 276 -5.40 -11.28 -22.51
C LEU A 276 -5.78 -10.37 -21.34
N PRO A 277 -4.84 -9.66 -20.67
CA PRO A 277 -5.20 -8.70 -19.64
C PRO A 277 -6.05 -7.54 -20.17
N THR A 278 -5.74 -7.00 -21.35
CA THR A 278 -6.58 -5.95 -21.96
C THR A 278 -7.98 -6.44 -22.31
N ALA A 279 -8.12 -7.66 -22.85
CA ALA A 279 -9.42 -8.25 -23.13
C ALA A 279 -10.23 -8.48 -21.85
N ILE A 280 -9.60 -8.98 -20.77
CA ILE A 280 -10.24 -9.13 -19.46
C ILE A 280 -10.70 -7.77 -18.93
N CYS A 281 -9.83 -6.76 -18.99
CA CYS A 281 -10.15 -5.40 -18.54
C CYS A 281 -11.32 -4.80 -19.32
N ILE A 282 -11.35 -4.96 -20.66
CA ILE A 282 -12.46 -4.49 -21.50
C ILE A 282 -13.75 -5.23 -21.13
N ILE A 283 -13.71 -6.57 -21.02
CA ILE A 283 -14.90 -7.37 -20.65
C ILE A 283 -15.44 -6.93 -19.28
N GLN A 284 -14.57 -6.71 -18.30
CA GLN A 284 -14.97 -6.23 -16.97
C GLN A 284 -15.59 -4.83 -17.03
N SER A 285 -15.04 -3.92 -17.85
CA SER A 285 -15.58 -2.56 -18.00
C SER A 285 -16.95 -2.49 -18.70
N VAL A 286 -17.36 -3.53 -19.45
CA VAL A 286 -18.65 -3.59 -20.14
C VAL A 286 -19.72 -4.31 -19.30
N LEU A 287 -19.32 -5.09 -18.30
CA LEU A 287 -20.20 -5.86 -17.41
C LEU A 287 -20.57 -5.14 -16.11
N VAL A 288 -19.96 -3.98 -15.84
CA VAL A 288 -20.27 -3.07 -14.71
C VAL A 288 -21.02 -1.86 -15.25
#